data_AF-A0A7C2NJZ1-F1
#
_entry.id   AF-A0A7C2NJZ1-F1
#
_cell.length_a   1.000
_cell.length_b   1.000
_cell.length_c   1.000
_cell.angle_alpha   90.00
_cell.angle_beta   90.00
_cell.angle_gamma   90.00
#
_symmetry.space_group_name_H-M   'P 1'
#
loop_
_entity.id
_entity.type
_entity.pdbx_description
1 polymer ?
#
loop_
_entity_poly.entity_id
_entity_poly.type
_entity_poly.pdbx_seq_one_letter_code
_entity_poly.pdbx_strand_id
1 'polypeptide(L)'
;MPKSRRLTDEDIPSAAECLHWYEENLLWWLNWMRRHRRCEPIEAHVILATREDLWQALKEDPQGLTKQERKRLRELDALLKANAAKMVKVLGEDLVRWRRRHKIPRSHWWWFLDKIAEKTSATR
;
A
#
# COMPACT_ATOMS: atom_id res chain seq x y z
N MET A 1 8.12 -7.57 11.68
CA MET A 1 7.25 -8.32 10.75
C MET A 1 6.05 -7.44 10.46
N PRO A 2 5.68 -7.25 9.18
CA PRO A 2 4.46 -6.54 8.84
C PRO A 2 3.28 -7.34 9.37
N LYS A 3 2.28 -6.64 9.90
CA LYS A 3 1.13 -7.28 10.54
C LYS A 3 0.06 -7.47 9.47
N SER A 4 -0.26 -8.73 9.15
CA SER A 4 -1.44 -9.10 8.37
C SER A 4 -2.57 -9.45 9.34
N ARG A 5 -3.76 -8.85 9.19
CA ARG A 5 -4.92 -9.24 10.00
C ARG A 5 -5.34 -10.66 9.59
N ARG A 6 -5.45 -11.56 10.57
CA ARG A 6 -6.36 -12.70 10.44
C ARG A 6 -7.74 -12.15 10.74
N LEU A 7 -8.64 -12.19 9.76
CA LEU A 7 -10.05 -11.88 9.94
C LEU A 7 -10.59 -12.85 10.99
N THR A 8 -10.63 -12.42 12.25
CA THR A 8 -11.54 -12.98 13.24
C THR A 8 -12.78 -12.09 13.19
N ASP A 9 -13.93 -12.71 12.93
CA ASP A 9 -15.28 -12.15 12.97
C ASP A 9 -15.43 -11.29 14.26
N GLU A 10 -15.91 -10.05 14.28
CA GLU A 10 -17.23 -9.59 13.82
C GLU A 10 -17.26 -8.11 13.34
N ASP A 11 -16.14 -7.36 13.36
CA ASP A 11 -16.14 -5.93 13.01
C ASP A 11 -15.32 -5.61 11.74
N ILE A 12 -16.01 -5.02 10.75
CA ILE A 12 -15.40 -4.34 9.61
C ILE A 12 -14.55 -3.18 10.17
N PRO A 13 -13.23 -3.16 9.95
CA PRO A 13 -12.37 -2.12 10.51
C PRO A 13 -12.76 -0.74 9.97
N SER A 14 -12.75 0.24 10.86
CA SER A 14 -12.95 1.64 10.48
C SER A 14 -11.85 2.12 9.53
N ALA A 15 -12.15 3.16 8.74
CA ALA A 15 -11.16 3.75 7.86
C ALA A 15 -9.93 4.28 8.64
N ALA A 16 -10.13 4.79 9.88
CA ALA A 16 -9.05 5.24 10.75
C ALA A 16 -8.10 4.09 11.14
N GLU A 17 -8.65 2.93 11.50
CA GLU A 17 -7.83 1.74 11.81
C GLU A 17 -7.09 1.24 10.57
N CYS A 18 -7.75 1.15 9.42
CA CYS A 18 -7.09 0.77 8.17
C CYS A 18 -5.96 1.75 7.81
N LEU A 19 -6.14 3.05 8.06
CA LEU A 19 -5.09 4.05 7.85
C LEU A 19 -3.91 3.81 8.79
N HIS A 20 -4.17 3.54 10.06
CA HIS A 20 -3.14 3.22 11.03
C HIS A 20 -2.33 1.98 10.60
N TRP A 21 -2.98 0.92 10.15
CA TRP A 21 -2.31 -0.29 9.66
C TRP A 21 -1.48 -0.05 8.40
N TYR A 22 -2.01 0.73 7.45
CA TYR A 22 -1.27 1.11 6.27
C TYR A 22 -0.02 1.93 6.63
N GLU A 23 -0.15 2.88 7.56
CA GLU A 23 0.96 3.66 8.09
C GLU A 23 2.03 2.78 8.74
N GLU A 24 1.64 1.94 9.71
CA GLU A 24 2.59 1.08 10.44
C GLU A 24 3.39 0.20 9.46
N ASN A 25 2.71 -0.47 8.54
CA ASN A 25 3.34 -1.39 7.61
C ASN A 25 4.25 -0.66 6.59
N LEU A 26 3.81 0.48 6.06
CA LEU A 26 4.62 1.26 5.12
C LEU A 26 5.88 1.82 5.80
N LEU A 27 5.73 2.43 6.98
CA LEU A 27 6.86 3.00 7.71
C LEU A 27 7.82 1.92 8.20
N TRP A 28 7.30 0.79 8.68
CA TRP A 28 8.12 -0.37 9.04
C TRP A 28 8.93 -0.84 7.84
N TRP A 29 8.30 -1.02 6.68
CA TRP A 29 8.98 -1.48 5.47
C TRP A 29 10.03 -0.50 4.97
N LEU A 30 9.73 0.80 4.97
CA LEU A 30 10.70 1.83 4.60
C LEU A 30 11.92 1.82 5.52
N ASN A 31 11.69 1.68 6.81
CA ASN A 31 12.75 1.59 7.81
C ASN A 31 13.59 0.32 7.63
N TRP A 32 12.93 -0.81 7.39
CA TRP A 32 13.57 -2.09 7.13
C TRP A 32 14.43 -2.05 5.87
N MET A 33 13.87 -1.58 4.75
CA MET A 33 14.58 -1.43 3.49
C MET A 33 15.78 -0.49 3.59
N ARG A 34 15.68 0.57 4.39
CA ARG A 34 16.82 1.48 4.64
C ARG A 34 17.95 0.78 5.38
N ARG A 35 17.65 -0.09 6.35
CA ARG A 35 18.64 -0.81 7.16
C ARG A 35 19.25 -2.01 6.45
N HIS A 36 18.43 -2.80 5.77
CA HIS A 36 18.82 -4.12 5.26
C HIS A 36 18.92 -4.19 3.73
N ARG A 37 18.38 -3.20 3.00
CA ARG A 37 18.34 -3.14 1.52
C ARG A 37 17.67 -4.35 0.83
N ARG A 38 16.94 -5.17 1.61
CA ARG A 38 16.18 -6.34 1.17
C ARG A 38 14.91 -6.49 2.03
N CYS A 39 13.87 -7.08 1.46
CA CYS A 39 12.66 -7.52 2.14
C CYS A 39 12.04 -8.66 1.34
N GLU A 40 11.20 -9.47 1.99
CA GLU A 40 10.50 -10.54 1.32
C GLU A 40 9.32 -9.99 0.50
N PRO A 41 8.98 -10.56 -0.68
CA PRO A 41 7.86 -10.10 -1.49
C PRO A 41 6.53 -10.05 -0.73
N ILE A 42 6.31 -10.99 0.19
CA ILE A 42 5.12 -11.05 1.03
C ILE A 42 4.97 -9.78 1.88
N GLU A 43 6.07 -9.20 2.36
CA GLU A 43 6.07 -8.00 3.20
C GLU A 43 5.66 -6.76 2.41
N ALA A 44 6.12 -6.66 1.16
CA ALA A 44 5.69 -5.61 0.25
C ALA A 44 4.21 -5.78 -0.16
N HIS A 45 3.73 -7.01 -0.32
CA HIS A 45 2.32 -7.29 -0.61
C HIS A 45 1.39 -6.84 0.52
N VAL A 46 1.77 -6.99 1.79
CA VAL A 46 0.96 -6.52 2.93
C VAL A 46 0.67 -5.02 2.87
N ILE A 47 1.59 -4.22 2.34
CA ILE A 47 1.40 -2.76 2.21
C ILE A 47 0.34 -2.45 1.15
N LEU A 48 0.35 -3.19 0.03
CA LEU A 48 -0.65 -3.02 -1.02
C LEU A 48 -2.02 -3.52 -0.58
N ALA A 49 -2.07 -4.62 0.18
CA ALA A 49 -3.29 -5.16 0.76
C ALA A 49 -3.90 -4.22 1.81
N THR A 50 -3.11 -3.71 2.75
CA THR A 50 -3.62 -2.75 3.76
C THR A 50 -4.09 -1.43 3.13
N ARG A 51 -3.49 -1.02 2.01
CA ARG A 51 -4.00 0.13 1.25
C ARG A 51 -5.33 -0.15 0.54
N GLU A 52 -5.52 -1.39 0.08
CA GLU A 52 -6.77 -1.90 -0.48
C GLU A 52 -7.87 -1.91 0.60
N ASP A 53 -7.58 -2.45 1.79
CA ASP A 53 -8.51 -2.48 2.93
C ASP A 53 -8.96 -1.05 3.31
N LEU A 54 -8.03 -0.10 3.35
CA LEU A 54 -8.35 1.31 3.57
C LEU A 54 -9.25 1.89 2.48
N TRP A 55 -9.04 1.53 1.22
CA TRP A 55 -9.91 1.98 0.14
C TRP A 55 -11.33 1.41 0.28
N GLN A 56 -11.45 0.14 0.67
CA GLN A 56 -12.75 -0.49 0.92
C GLN A 56 -13.48 0.19 2.07
N ALA A 57 -12.82 0.40 3.21
CA ALA A 57 -13.40 1.11 4.35
C ALA A 57 -13.86 2.53 3.99
N LEU A 58 -13.07 3.26 3.19
CA LEU A 58 -13.43 4.60 2.69
C LEU A 58 -14.57 4.60 1.65
N LYS A 59 -14.79 3.48 0.97
CA LYS A 59 -15.91 3.34 0.04
C LYS A 59 -17.22 3.15 0.80
N GLU A 60 -17.17 2.42 1.91
CA GLU A 60 -18.32 2.18 2.80
C GLU A 60 -18.65 3.41 3.64
N ASP A 61 -17.64 4.07 4.21
CA ASP A 61 -17.78 5.36 4.90
C ASP A 61 -16.82 6.41 4.29
N PRO A 62 -17.30 7.19 3.29
CA PRO A 62 -16.53 8.26 2.69
C PRO A 62 -16.11 9.36 3.66
N GLN A 63 -16.77 9.50 4.82
CA GLN A 63 -16.46 10.47 5.88
C GLN A 63 -15.65 9.88 7.04
N GLY A 64 -15.33 8.58 6.99
CA GLY A 64 -14.66 7.82 8.06
C GLY A 64 -13.23 8.24 8.37
N LEU A 65 -12.70 9.27 7.69
CA LEU A 65 -11.45 9.94 8.04
C LEU A 65 -11.68 11.44 8.28
N THR A 66 -11.10 11.92 9.37
CA THR A 66 -10.96 13.34 9.67
C THR A 66 -10.07 14.05 8.64
N LYS A 67 -10.08 15.40 8.66
CA LYS A 67 -9.22 16.21 7.79
C LYS A 67 -7.73 15.92 8.00
N GLN A 68 -7.31 15.68 9.25
CA GLN A 68 -5.91 15.39 9.58
C GLN A 68 -5.50 14.01 9.07
N GLU A 69 -6.34 13.00 9.26
CA GLU A 69 -6.10 11.64 8.75
C GLU A 69 -6.07 11.60 7.22
N ARG A 70 -6.93 12.35 6.52
CA ARG A 70 -6.82 12.48 5.06
C ARG A 70 -5.54 13.13 4.61
N LYS A 71 -5.04 14.12 5.36
CA LYS A 71 -3.72 14.70 5.10
C LYS A 71 -2.65 13.63 5.27
N ARG A 72 -2.74 12.83 6.35
CA ARG A 72 -1.81 11.73 6.61
C ARG A 72 -1.82 10.67 5.51
N LEU A 73 -3.00 10.25 5.04
CA LEU A 73 -3.14 9.34 3.91
C LEU A 73 -2.43 9.86 2.66
N ARG A 74 -2.59 11.15 2.32
CA ARG A 74 -1.90 11.75 1.16
C ARG A 74 -0.38 11.72 1.32
N GLU A 75 0.13 11.96 2.52
CA GLU A 75 1.57 11.88 2.81
C GLU A 75 2.09 10.44 2.65
N LEU A 76 1.38 9.45 3.17
CA LEU A 76 1.72 8.03 3.03
C LEU A 76 1.67 7.58 1.56
N ASP A 77 0.63 7.97 0.82
CA ASP A 77 0.51 7.68 -0.61
C ASP A 77 1.65 8.34 -1.41
N ALA A 78 2.08 9.54 -1.03
CA ALA A 78 3.26 10.19 -1.62
C ALA A 78 4.55 9.42 -1.30
N LEU A 79 4.72 8.94 -0.06
CA LEU A 79 5.86 8.11 0.34
C LEU A 79 5.92 6.79 -0.43
N LEU A 80 4.78 6.12 -0.61
CA LEU A 80 4.71 4.89 -1.40
C LEU A 80 5.10 5.15 -2.86
N LYS A 81 4.56 6.20 -3.48
CA LYS A 81 4.92 6.60 -4.86
C LYS A 81 6.40 6.91 -5.01
N ALA A 82 6.98 7.66 -4.07
CA ALA A 82 8.41 7.98 -4.07
C ALA A 82 9.32 6.74 -3.95
N ASN A 83 8.78 5.64 -3.40
CA ASN A 83 9.49 4.37 -3.26
C ASN A 83 8.98 3.28 -4.23
N ALA A 84 8.20 3.66 -5.26
CA ALA A 84 7.64 2.72 -6.23
C ALA A 84 8.70 1.82 -6.88
N ALA A 85 9.85 2.38 -7.27
CA ALA A 85 10.95 1.60 -7.87
C ALA A 85 11.48 0.51 -6.93
N LYS A 86 11.53 0.77 -5.62
CA LYS A 86 11.95 -0.22 -4.62
C LYS A 86 10.90 -1.33 -4.46
N MET A 87 9.61 -0.96 -4.47
CA MET A 87 8.51 -1.94 -4.46
C MET A 87 8.54 -2.84 -5.68
N VAL A 88 8.74 -2.27 -6.87
CA VAL A 88 8.84 -3.02 -8.12
C VAL A 88 10.04 -3.96 -8.11
N LYS A 89 11.19 -3.54 -7.57
CA LYS A 89 12.35 -4.41 -7.42
C LYS A 89 12.08 -5.63 -6.52
N VAL A 90 11.26 -5.45 -5.48
CA VAL A 90 10.93 -6.52 -4.53
C VAL A 90 9.85 -7.44 -5.09
N LEU A 91 8.77 -6.87 -5.62
CA LEU A 91 7.60 -7.62 -6.08
C LEU A 91 7.80 -8.20 -7.48
N GLY A 92 8.65 -7.58 -8.31
CA GLY A 92 8.93 -8.03 -9.67
C GLY A 92 7.66 -8.32 -10.47
N GLU A 93 7.60 -9.53 -11.05
CA GLU A 93 6.47 -9.99 -11.84
C GLU A 93 5.22 -10.28 -11.01
N ASP A 94 5.32 -10.47 -9.69
CA ASP A 94 4.16 -10.75 -8.84
C ASP A 94 3.15 -9.62 -8.85
N LEU A 95 3.62 -8.38 -8.93
CA LEU A 95 2.75 -7.21 -9.06
C LEU A 95 1.86 -7.33 -10.32
N VAL A 96 2.44 -7.76 -11.44
CA VAL A 96 1.72 -7.90 -12.72
C VAL A 96 0.82 -9.13 -12.70
N ARG A 97 1.31 -10.25 -12.17
CA ARG A 97 0.54 -11.50 -12.02
C ARG A 97 -0.70 -11.28 -11.17
N TRP A 98 -0.54 -10.63 -10.01
CA TRP A 98 -1.64 -10.33 -9.09
C TRP A 98 -2.68 -9.41 -9.73
N ARG A 99 -2.22 -8.30 -10.33
CA ARG A 99 -3.08 -7.34 -11.04
C ARG A 99 -3.94 -8.02 -12.12
N ARG A 100 -3.34 -8.90 -12.93
CA ARG A 100 -4.04 -9.65 -14.00
C ARG A 100 -5.03 -10.66 -13.41
N ARG A 101 -4.59 -11.47 -12.45
CA ARG A 101 -5.40 -12.52 -11.82
C ARG A 101 -6.65 -11.95 -11.17
N HIS A 102 -6.52 -10.84 -10.45
CA HIS A 102 -7.61 -10.22 -9.70
C HIS A 102 -8.35 -9.13 -10.48
N LYS A 103 -8.03 -8.93 -11.77
CA LYS A 103 -8.63 -7.92 -12.65
C LYS A 103 -8.69 -6.53 -11.98
N ILE A 104 -7.60 -6.14 -11.31
CA ILE A 104 -7.56 -4.93 -10.48
C ILE A 104 -7.84 -3.69 -11.35
N PRO A 105 -8.81 -2.84 -10.96
CA PRO A 105 -9.16 -1.65 -11.73
C PRO A 105 -8.06 -0.58 -11.64
N ARG A 106 -7.97 0.28 -12.67
CA ARG A 106 -6.96 1.35 -12.75
C ARG A 106 -7.08 2.40 -11.63
N SER A 107 -8.25 2.52 -11.00
CA SER A 107 -8.47 3.37 -9.83
C SER A 107 -7.59 2.96 -8.65
N HIS A 108 -7.16 1.69 -8.57
CA HIS A 108 -6.33 1.17 -7.49
C HIS A 108 -4.86 1.30 -7.89
N TRP A 109 -4.43 2.56 -8.08
CA TRP A 109 -3.13 2.91 -8.65
C TRP A 109 -1.93 2.29 -7.90
N TRP A 110 -2.08 1.90 -6.63
CA TRP A 110 -1.05 1.24 -5.83
C TRP A 110 -0.69 -0.16 -6.35
N TRP A 111 -1.50 -0.79 -7.20
CA TRP A 111 -1.14 -2.00 -7.96
C TRP A 111 -0.44 -1.72 -9.30
N PHE A 112 -0.18 -0.44 -9.59
CA PHE A 112 0.45 0.03 -10.82
C PHE A 112 1.75 0.80 -10.52
N LEU A 113 2.46 0.40 -9.46
CA LEU A 113 3.73 1.01 -9.07
C LEU A 113 4.83 0.82 -10.12
N ASP A 114 4.76 -0.24 -10.94
CA ASP A 114 5.59 -0.42 -12.15
C ASP A 114 5.47 0.79 -13.07
N LYS A 115 4.25 1.22 -13.36
CA LYS A 115 3.99 2.36 -14.26
C LYS A 115 4.38 3.70 -13.65
N ILE A 116 4.29 3.84 -12.33
CA ILE A 116 4.74 5.03 -11.62
C ILE A 116 6.28 5.10 -11.60
N ALA A 117 6.94 3.96 -11.36
CA ALA A 117 8.39 3.86 -11.39
C ALA A 117 8.95 4.18 -12.79
N GLU A 118 8.39 3.58 -13.86
CA GLU A 118 8.77 3.83 -15.26
C GLU A 118 8.71 5.33 -15.61
N LYS A 119 7.62 6.03 -15.25
CA LYS A 119 7.47 7.47 -15.48
C LYS A 119 8.48 8.32 -14.73
N THR A 120 8.80 7.92 -13.50
CA THR A 120 9.76 8.65 -12.66
C THR A 120 11.19 8.50 -13.19
N SER A 121 11.55 7.33 -13.72
CA SER A 121 12.86 7.12 -14.36
C SER A 121 12.99 7.85 -15.70
N ALA A 122 11.90 8.00 -16.46
CA ALA A 122 11.94 8.68 -17.76
C ALA A 122 12.05 10.22 -17.66
N THR A 123 11.88 10.78 -16.45
CA THR A 123 11.91 12.23 -16.19
C THR A 123 13.24 12.69 -15.55
N ARG A 124 14.21 11.79 -15.38
CA ARG A 124 15.55 12.07 -14.86
C ARG A 124 16.61 11.87 -15.93
#